data_AF-A0A7R9YU23-F1
#
_entry.id   AF-A0A7R9YU23-F1
#
_cell.length_a   1.000
_cell.length_b   1.000
_cell.length_c   1.000
_cell.angle_alpha   90.00
_cell.angle_beta   90.00
_cell.angle_gamma   90.00
#
_symmetry.space_group_name_H-M   'P 1'
#
loop_
_entity.id
_entity.type
_entity.pdbx_description
1 polymer ?
#
loop_
_entity_poly.entity_id
_entity_poly.type
_entity_poly.pdbx_seq_one_letter_code
_entity_poly.pdbx_strand_id
1 'polypeptide(L)'
;GISKAAGGGVGGKAGMPCSMCPHPSCPHSLVSQAVMPCPECGDGGMLVLDPVSAPKWRLDCNSCSVVVYLPPNLHMAKVSKDVCSSCGGRLLLLDWKKGNSPLSDATSFTGCITCDDVLSLRVDVKHGKAFVKRGGRGGGRGRGH
;
A
#
# COMPACT_ATOMS: atom_id res chain seq x y z
N GLY A 1 52.96 -14.94 -8.65
CA GLY A 1 52.51 -13.54 -8.68
C GLY A 1 51.01 -13.51 -8.47
N ILE A 2 50.57 -12.82 -7.43
CA ILE A 2 49.17 -12.69 -7.00
C ILE A 2 48.28 -12.02 -8.06
N SER A 3 47.32 -12.75 -8.62
CA SER A 3 46.24 -12.18 -9.42
C SER A 3 45.09 -11.79 -8.50
N LYS A 4 45.03 -10.49 -8.20
CA LYS A 4 44.01 -9.79 -7.43
C LYS A 4 42.65 -9.89 -8.14
N ALA A 5 41.77 -10.77 -7.66
CA ALA A 5 40.37 -10.81 -8.07
C ALA A 5 39.67 -9.55 -7.55
N ALA A 6 39.26 -8.69 -8.49
CA ALA A 6 38.38 -7.56 -8.19
C ALA A 6 37.03 -8.12 -7.75
N GLY A 7 36.70 -7.93 -6.48
CA GLY A 7 35.38 -8.19 -5.93
C GLY A 7 34.36 -7.32 -6.66
N GLY A 8 33.62 -7.93 -7.59
CA GLY A 8 32.37 -7.39 -8.08
C GLY A 8 31.38 -7.41 -6.92
N GLY A 9 31.10 -6.23 -6.35
CA GLY A 9 30.00 -6.04 -5.42
C GLY A 9 28.69 -6.41 -6.13
N VAL A 10 28.23 -7.64 -5.90
CA VAL A 10 26.89 -8.06 -6.27
C VAL A 10 25.95 -7.19 -5.45
N GLY A 11 25.16 -6.39 -6.17
CA GLY A 11 24.21 -5.43 -5.64
C GLY A 11 23.38 -6.02 -4.50
N GLY A 12 23.15 -5.18 -3.48
CA GLY A 12 22.32 -5.51 -2.33
C GLY A 12 21.06 -6.24 -2.80
N LYS A 13 20.86 -7.45 -2.25
CA LYS A 13 19.61 -8.18 -2.43
C LYS A 13 18.48 -7.18 -2.18
N ALA A 14 17.65 -6.92 -3.18
CA ALA A 14 16.39 -6.24 -2.95
C ALA A 14 15.63 -7.10 -1.94
N GLY A 15 15.70 -6.73 -0.66
CA GLY A 15 14.95 -7.40 0.39
C GLY A 15 13.48 -7.35 -0.01
N MET A 16 12.77 -8.47 0.11
CA MET A 16 11.33 -8.44 -0.19
C MET A 16 10.68 -7.39 0.72
N PRO A 17 9.92 -6.43 0.16
CA PRO A 17 9.23 -5.46 0.99
C PRO A 17 8.21 -6.20 1.85
N CYS A 18 7.98 -5.72 3.08
CA CYS A 18 7.01 -6.35 3.99
C CYS A 18 5.61 -6.46 3.36
N SER A 19 5.26 -5.51 2.47
CA SER A 19 4.04 -5.51 1.67
C SER A 19 3.88 -6.68 0.70
N MET A 20 4.91 -7.51 0.49
CA MET A 20 4.86 -8.73 -0.33
C MET A 20 5.14 -10.00 0.48
N CYS A 21 5.32 -9.90 1.80
CA CYS A 21 5.56 -11.07 2.64
C CYS A 21 4.24 -11.87 2.78
N PRO A 22 4.20 -13.17 2.40
CA PRO A 22 3.00 -14.01 2.53
C PRO A 22 2.88 -14.68 3.91
N HIS A 23 3.80 -14.40 4.84
CA HIS A 23 3.88 -15.12 6.10
C HIS A 23 2.77 -14.68 7.08
N PRO A 24 1.82 -15.57 7.48
CA PRO A 24 0.64 -15.19 8.26
C PRO A 24 0.97 -14.72 9.69
N SER A 25 2.12 -15.11 10.25
CA SER A 25 2.55 -14.61 11.57
C SER A 25 3.26 -13.27 11.52
N CYS A 26 3.60 -12.75 10.33
CA CYS A 26 4.23 -11.44 10.23
C CYS A 26 3.14 -10.35 10.33
N PRO A 27 3.24 -9.42 11.30
CA PRO A 27 2.24 -8.35 11.48
C PRO A 27 2.24 -7.37 10.31
N HIS A 28 3.37 -7.26 9.61
CA HIS A 28 3.54 -6.41 8.43
C HIS A 28 3.37 -7.18 7.12
N SER A 29 2.95 -8.45 7.16
CA SER A 29 2.68 -9.22 5.95
C SER A 29 1.56 -8.59 5.14
N LEU A 30 1.60 -8.89 3.84
CA LEU A 30 0.50 -8.61 2.94
C LEU A 30 -0.82 -9.16 3.49
N VAL A 31 -0.82 -10.37 4.06
CA VAL A 31 -2.04 -11.03 4.58
C VAL A 31 -2.60 -10.31 5.82
N SER A 32 -1.74 -9.73 6.64
CA SER A 32 -2.14 -8.97 7.83
C SER A 32 -2.62 -7.56 7.48
N GLN A 33 -1.96 -6.91 6.52
CA GLN A 33 -2.21 -5.51 6.14
C GLN A 33 -3.15 -5.36 4.94
N ALA A 34 -3.55 -6.44 4.27
CA ALA A 34 -4.52 -6.42 3.19
C ALA A 34 -5.90 -6.03 3.74
N VAL A 35 -6.49 -5.01 3.12
CA VAL A 35 -7.79 -4.48 3.47
C VAL A 35 -8.84 -5.02 2.51
N MET A 36 -8.65 -4.80 1.22
CA MET A 36 -9.64 -5.18 0.21
C MET A 36 -9.01 -5.37 -1.17
N PRO A 37 -9.68 -6.08 -2.10
CA PRO A 37 -9.24 -6.11 -3.50
C PRO A 37 -9.26 -4.70 -4.12
N CYS A 38 -8.29 -4.42 -4.98
CA CYS A 38 -8.20 -3.16 -5.69
C CYS A 38 -9.21 -3.13 -6.85
N PRO A 39 -10.12 -2.14 -6.92
CA PRO A 39 -11.16 -2.10 -7.95
C PRO A 39 -10.59 -1.96 -9.38
N GLU A 40 -9.42 -1.35 -9.52
CA GLU A 40 -8.76 -1.16 -10.82
C GLU A 40 -8.03 -2.41 -11.33
N CYS A 41 -7.75 -3.38 -10.45
CA CYS A 41 -7.01 -4.59 -10.80
C CYS A 41 -7.90 -5.79 -11.13
N GLY A 42 -9.22 -5.69 -10.94
CA GLY A 42 -10.13 -6.83 -10.96
C GLY A 42 -9.81 -7.80 -9.81
N ASP A 43 -9.10 -8.88 -10.12
CA ASP A 43 -8.82 -9.99 -9.19
C ASP A 43 -7.34 -10.14 -8.79
N GLY A 44 -6.44 -9.31 -9.34
CA GLY A 44 -4.99 -9.48 -9.20
C GLY A 44 -4.27 -8.55 -8.24
N GLY A 45 -4.98 -7.64 -7.57
CA GLY A 45 -4.39 -6.59 -6.74
C GLY A 45 -5.13 -6.38 -5.44
N MET A 46 -4.39 -6.11 -4.37
CA MET A 46 -4.93 -5.90 -3.03
C MET A 46 -4.38 -4.62 -2.44
N LEU A 47 -5.29 -3.83 -1.86
CA LEU A 47 -4.97 -2.60 -1.14
C LEU A 47 -4.42 -2.97 0.24
N VAL A 48 -3.17 -2.61 0.46
CA VAL A 48 -2.40 -2.91 1.67
C VAL A 48 -2.20 -1.61 2.42
N LEU A 49 -2.46 -1.60 3.73
CA LEU A 49 -2.15 -0.45 4.58
C LEU A 49 -0.64 -0.35 4.77
N ASP A 50 -0.06 0.81 4.47
CA ASP A 50 1.36 1.06 4.72
C ASP A 50 1.56 1.60 6.15
N PRO A 51 2.20 0.83 7.07
CA PRO A 51 2.38 1.24 8.46
C PRO A 51 3.39 2.36 8.64
N VAL A 52 4.24 2.64 7.64
CA VAL A 52 5.27 3.70 7.72
C VAL A 52 4.81 5.02 7.10
N SER A 53 3.59 5.11 6.59
CA SER A 53 3.09 6.35 5.98
C SER A 53 2.67 7.42 6.97
N ALA A 54 2.67 7.12 8.28
CA ALA A 54 2.37 8.10 9.31
C ALA A 54 3.21 9.38 9.10
N PRO A 55 2.61 10.59 9.23
CA PRO A 55 1.24 10.89 9.66
C PRO A 55 0.18 10.87 8.53
N LYS A 56 0.60 10.67 7.27
CA LYS A 56 -0.28 10.63 6.08
C LYS A 56 -0.54 9.18 5.69
N TRP A 57 -1.41 8.54 6.47
CA TRP A 57 -1.80 7.15 6.24
C TRP A 57 -2.35 6.94 4.83
N ARG A 58 -1.89 5.88 4.17
CA ARG A 58 -2.32 5.52 2.82
C ARG A 58 -2.39 4.00 2.67
N LEU A 59 -3.21 3.56 1.74
CA LEU A 59 -3.23 2.19 1.26
C LEU A 59 -2.60 2.17 -0.14
N ASP A 60 -1.62 1.30 -0.35
CA ASP A 60 -1.03 1.05 -1.65
C ASP A 60 -1.54 -0.27 -2.24
N CYS A 61 -1.80 -0.28 -3.54
CA CYS A 61 -2.02 -1.52 -4.24
C CYS A 61 -0.68 -2.22 -4.50
N ASN A 62 -0.59 -3.51 -4.19
CA ASN A 62 0.61 -4.31 -4.47
C ASN A 62 0.83 -4.62 -5.96
N SER A 63 -0.17 -4.37 -6.82
CA SER A 63 -0.22 -4.81 -8.22
C SER A 63 -0.26 -3.65 -9.21
N CYS A 64 -0.89 -2.53 -8.85
CA CYS A 64 -0.98 -1.32 -9.66
C CYS A 64 -0.50 -0.08 -8.91
N SER A 65 -0.55 1.10 -9.54
CA SER A 65 -0.12 2.36 -8.94
C SER A 65 -1.25 3.11 -8.21
N VAL A 66 -2.31 2.42 -7.79
CA VAL A 66 -3.40 3.02 -7.01
C VAL A 66 -2.95 3.23 -5.57
N VAL A 67 -3.18 4.44 -5.06
CA VAL A 67 -2.91 4.84 -3.69
C VAL A 67 -4.16 5.50 -3.12
N VAL A 68 -4.69 4.96 -2.03
CA VAL A 68 -5.84 5.54 -1.33
C VAL A 68 -5.35 6.26 -0.09
N TYR A 69 -5.50 7.58 -0.04
CA TYR A 69 -5.15 8.38 1.12
C TYR A 69 -6.27 8.36 2.14
N LEU A 70 -5.92 8.07 3.39
CA LEU A 70 -6.84 8.12 4.52
C LEU A 70 -7.05 9.58 4.99
N PRO A 71 -8.12 9.83 5.77
CA PRO A 71 -8.42 11.17 6.28
C PRO A 71 -7.22 11.79 7.01
N PRO A 72 -7.00 13.11 6.90
CA PRO A 72 -5.93 13.78 7.64
C PRO A 72 -6.18 13.75 9.15
N ASN A 73 -5.14 14.07 9.93
CA ASN A 73 -5.17 14.17 11.40
C ASN A 73 -5.36 12.86 12.18
N LEU A 74 -5.11 11.73 11.51
CA LEU A 74 -5.02 10.42 12.16
C LEU A 74 -3.74 10.29 12.97
N HIS A 75 -3.90 9.95 14.25
CA HIS A 75 -2.81 9.53 15.12
C HIS A 75 -2.34 8.11 14.78
N MET A 76 -3.27 7.21 14.49
CA MET A 76 -2.99 5.81 14.21
C MET A 76 -3.99 5.24 13.20
N ALA A 77 -3.52 4.40 12.28
CA ALA A 77 -4.37 3.57 11.44
C ALA A 77 -3.91 2.10 11.53
N LYS A 78 -4.87 1.18 11.65
CA LYS A 78 -4.62 -0.27 11.71
C LYS A 78 -5.71 -1.02 10.95
N VAL A 79 -5.34 -2.17 10.38
CA VAL A 79 -6.29 -3.11 9.82
C VAL A 79 -6.86 -3.96 10.96
N SER A 80 -8.19 -3.98 11.11
CA SER A 80 -8.87 -4.87 12.05
C SER A 80 -8.96 -6.29 11.49
N LYS A 81 -9.27 -7.24 12.37
CA LYS A 81 -9.58 -8.62 11.98
C LYS A 81 -11.02 -8.76 11.48
N ASP A 82 -11.87 -7.78 11.80
CA ASP A 82 -13.25 -7.73 11.37
C ASP A 82 -13.35 -7.48 9.86
N VAL A 83 -14.36 -8.10 9.26
CA VAL A 83 -14.68 -7.98 7.83
C VAL A 83 -16.05 -7.33 7.66
N CYS A 84 -16.18 -6.51 6.63
CA CYS A 84 -17.43 -5.89 6.24
C CYS A 84 -18.37 -6.97 5.67
N SER A 85 -19.57 -7.07 6.22
CA SER A 85 -20.58 -8.02 5.74
C SER A 85 -21.12 -7.70 4.35
N SER A 86 -20.93 -6.47 3.84
CA SER A 86 -21.46 -6.05 2.54
C SER A 86 -20.50 -6.31 1.38
N CYS A 87 -19.20 -6.11 1.56
CA CYS A 87 -18.20 -6.24 0.48
C CYS A 87 -17.10 -7.28 0.77
N GLY A 88 -17.04 -7.81 2.01
CA GLY A 88 -16.03 -8.79 2.42
C GLY A 88 -14.63 -8.21 2.68
N GLY A 89 -14.43 -6.90 2.55
CA GLY A 89 -13.16 -6.23 2.88
C GLY A 89 -12.94 -6.13 4.40
N ARG A 90 -11.70 -6.01 4.86
CA ARG A 90 -11.38 -5.78 6.28
C ARG A 90 -11.73 -4.36 6.71
N LEU A 91 -12.13 -4.22 7.97
CA LEU A 91 -12.40 -2.93 8.58
C LEU A 91 -11.09 -2.25 8.99
N LEU A 92 -11.01 -0.94 8.81
CA LEU A 92 -9.91 -0.11 9.25
C LEU A 92 -10.25 0.55 10.57
N LEU A 93 -9.39 0.36 11.56
CA LEU A 93 -9.42 1.07 12.83
C LEU A 93 -8.56 2.32 12.72
N LEU A 94 -9.23 3.46 12.76
CA LEU A 94 -8.67 4.79 12.63
C LEU A 94 -8.79 5.52 13.96
N ASP A 95 -7.70 6.10 14.45
CA ASP A 95 -7.68 6.91 15.65
C ASP A 95 -7.20 8.32 15.31
N TRP A 96 -8.02 9.33 15.59
CA TRP A 96 -7.70 10.75 15.39
C TRP A 96 -7.07 11.33 16.64
N LYS A 97 -6.22 12.35 16.44
CA LYS A 97 -5.74 13.17 17.55
C LYS A 97 -6.93 13.83 18.26
N LYS A 98 -6.84 13.96 19.59
CA LYS A 98 -7.85 14.64 20.43
C LYS A 98 -8.25 15.99 19.80
N GLY A 99 -9.55 16.21 19.62
CA GLY A 99 -10.12 17.44 19.06
C GLY A 99 -10.07 17.56 17.53
N ASN A 100 -9.58 16.55 16.81
CA ASN A 100 -9.58 16.52 15.34
C ASN A 100 -10.42 15.37 14.75
N SER A 101 -11.18 14.66 15.59
CA SER A 101 -12.07 13.60 15.12
C SER A 101 -13.26 14.20 14.37
N PRO A 102 -13.63 13.67 13.19
CA PRO A 102 -14.86 14.05 12.51
C PRO A 102 -16.11 13.49 13.20
N LEU A 103 -15.94 12.60 14.18
CA LEU A 103 -17.00 12.14 15.07
C LEU A 103 -17.01 12.99 16.34
N SER A 104 -18.17 13.55 16.66
CA SER A 104 -18.39 14.46 17.78
C SER A 104 -18.07 13.84 19.15
N ASP A 105 -18.20 12.53 19.30
CA ASP A 105 -18.09 11.83 20.59
C ASP A 105 -16.98 10.77 20.66
N ALA A 106 -16.35 10.42 19.53
CA ALA A 106 -15.38 9.34 19.46
C ALA A 106 -14.09 9.76 18.73
N THR A 107 -12.93 9.50 19.36
CA THR A 107 -11.62 9.69 18.72
C THR A 107 -11.20 8.51 17.86
N SER A 108 -11.88 7.37 17.99
CA SER A 108 -11.63 6.18 17.18
C SER A 108 -12.86 5.82 16.34
N PHE A 109 -12.62 5.37 15.12
CA PHE A 109 -13.64 4.89 14.20
C PHE A 109 -13.16 3.58 13.61
N THR A 110 -14.06 2.61 13.50
CA THR A 110 -13.80 1.36 12.78
C THR A 110 -14.82 1.22 11.69
N GLY A 111 -14.35 1.11 10.44
CA GLY A 111 -15.25 0.99 9.29
C GLY A 111 -14.54 0.53 8.03
N CYS A 112 -15.34 0.16 7.05
CA CYS A 112 -14.92 -0.23 5.71
C CYS A 112 -14.67 1.02 4.85
N ILE A 113 -13.54 1.03 4.14
CA ILE A 113 -13.14 2.18 3.34
C ILE A 113 -14.09 2.49 2.16
N THR A 114 -14.86 1.49 1.71
CA THR A 114 -15.81 1.65 0.60
C THR A 114 -17.27 1.67 1.03
N CYS A 115 -17.66 0.87 2.02
CA CYS A 115 -19.06 0.77 2.45
C CYS A 115 -19.45 1.83 3.48
N ASP A 116 -18.52 2.34 4.30
CA ASP A 116 -18.84 3.38 5.26
C ASP A 116 -18.77 4.76 4.61
N ASP A 117 -19.90 5.47 4.54
CA ASP A 117 -19.98 6.84 4.01
C ASP A 117 -18.99 7.80 4.69
N VAL A 118 -18.73 7.60 5.99
CA VAL A 118 -17.80 8.43 6.76
C VAL A 118 -16.39 8.39 6.18
N LEU A 119 -15.94 7.20 5.77
CA LEU A 119 -14.62 6.99 5.16
C LEU A 119 -14.66 7.25 3.67
N SER A 120 -15.63 6.68 2.95
CA SER A 120 -15.77 6.80 1.50
C SER A 120 -15.77 8.25 1.04
N LEU A 121 -16.41 9.15 1.78
CA LEU A 121 -16.44 10.59 1.46
C LEU A 121 -15.15 11.36 1.84
N ARG A 122 -14.27 10.76 2.64
CA ARG A 122 -13.05 11.41 3.17
C ARG A 122 -11.75 10.80 2.66
N VAL A 123 -11.83 9.67 1.97
CA VAL A 123 -10.67 9.06 1.34
C VAL A 123 -10.44 9.62 -0.04
N ASP A 124 -9.18 9.87 -0.36
CA ASP A 124 -8.78 10.39 -1.66
C ASP A 124 -8.05 9.29 -2.43
N VAL A 125 -8.68 8.78 -3.47
CA VAL A 125 -8.10 7.74 -4.33
C VAL A 125 -7.27 8.43 -5.41
N LYS A 126 -5.96 8.23 -5.38
CA LYS A 126 -5.04 8.70 -6.42
C LYS A 126 -4.50 7.54 -7.22
N HIS A 127 -4.54 7.69 -8.53
CA HIS A 127 -3.78 6.84 -9.43
C HIS A 127 -2.41 7.48 -9.62
N GLY A 128 -1.38 6.87 -9.03
CA GLY A 128 -0.01 7.18 -9.39
C GLY A 128 0.14 7.01 -10.90
N LYS A 129 0.75 8.00 -11.56
CA LYS A 129 1.11 7.87 -12.98
C LYS A 129 1.88 6.56 -13.10
N ALA A 130 1.35 5.64 -13.91
CA ALA A 130 1.93 4.32 -14.12
C ALA A 130 3.45 4.44 -14.09
N PHE A 131 4.13 3.61 -13.30
CA PHE A 131 5.54 3.36 -13.55
C PHE A 131 5.60 2.93 -15.01
N VAL A 132 5.98 3.87 -15.88
CA VAL A 132 6.35 3.54 -17.24
C VAL A 132 7.44 2.51 -17.02
N LYS A 133 7.12 1.23 -17.25
CA LYS A 133 8.11 0.18 -17.31
C LYS A 133 9.13 0.73 -18.31
N ARG A 134 10.27 1.20 -17.81
CA ARG A 134 11.48 1.36 -18.63
C ARG A 134 11.99 -0.07 -18.93
N GLY A 135 11.11 -0.92 -19.45
CA GLY A 135 11.43 -2.18 -20.08
C GLY A 135 11.64 -1.84 -21.54
N GLY A 136 12.91 -1.75 -21.93
CA GLY A 136 13.28 -1.34 -23.27
C GLY A 136 12.85 -2.35 -24.34
N ARG A 137 12.74 -1.86 -25.58
CA ARG A 137 13.11 -2.60 -26.79
C ARG A 137 13.12 -1.69 -28.02
N GLY A 138 14.20 -1.81 -28.81
CA GLY A 138 14.27 -1.34 -30.20
C GLY A 138 14.94 0.03 -30.34
N GLY A 139 15.99 0.24 -31.12
CA GLY A 139 16.56 -0.58 -32.18
C GLY A 139 17.19 0.40 -33.16
N GLY A 140 18.51 0.58 -33.08
CA GLY A 140 19.26 1.49 -33.95
C GLY A 140 20.58 0.87 -34.34
N ARG A 141 20.53 -0.09 -35.28
CA ARG A 141 21.72 -0.53 -36.03
C ARG A 141 22.11 0.64 -36.94
N GLY A 142 23.14 1.39 -36.59
CA GLY A 142 23.81 2.32 -37.50
C GLY A 142 25.17 1.76 -37.90
N ARG A 143 25.21 0.99 -39.00
CA ARG A 143 26.45 0.82 -39.79
C ARG A 143 26.57 2.05 -40.68
N GLY A 144 27.77 2.61 -40.81
CA GLY A 144 28.05 3.61 -41.84
C GLY A 144 29.47 4.18 -41.75
N HIS A 145 30.32 3.66 -42.65
CA HIS A 145 31.59 4.16 -43.22
C HIS A 145 32.62 4.87 -42.33
#